data_AF-A0A4V3VKR5-F1
#
_entry.id   AF-A0A4V3VKR5-F1
#
_cell.length_a   1.000
_cell.length_b   1.000
_cell.length_c   1.000
_cell.angle_alpha   90.00
_cell.angle_beta   90.00
_cell.angle_gamma   90.00
#
_symmetry.space_group_name_H-M   'P 1'
#
loop_
_entity.id
_entity.type
_entity.pdbx_description
1 polymer ?
#
loop_
_entity_poly.entity_id
_entity_poly.type
_entity_poly.pdbx_seq_one_letter_code
_entity_poly.pdbx_strand_id
1 'polypeptide(L)'
;MPERPPSPSTTPLTPTALSNTDSDALATTTQLATTLEDQFDVAVDEATLEALLLELDRRGLVEWEGVSPTGAYVWNCSESADRLADAVATSVVTLLEAWLESHDDG
;
A
#
# COMPACT_ATOMS: atom_id res chain seq x y z
N MET A 1 -40.80 -47.39 20.54
CA MET A 1 -39.76 -47.29 19.51
C MET A 1 -39.75 -45.86 19.01
N PRO A 2 -38.97 -44.93 19.59
CA PRO A 2 -38.87 -43.57 19.05
C PRO A 2 -37.78 -43.50 17.97
N GLU A 3 -38.18 -43.01 16.81
CA GLU A 3 -37.37 -42.72 15.62
C GLU A 3 -36.23 -41.73 15.94
N ARG A 4 -35.00 -42.06 15.53
CA ARG A 4 -33.81 -41.21 15.67
C ARG A 4 -33.82 -40.13 14.57
N PRO A 5 -33.57 -38.85 14.88
CA PRO A 5 -33.46 -37.82 13.85
C PRO A 5 -32.20 -38.04 13.00
N PRO A 6 -32.20 -37.66 11.69
CA PRO A 6 -31.05 -37.81 10.84
C PRO A 6 -29.92 -36.85 11.26
N SER A 7 -28.68 -37.36 11.23
CA SER A 7 -27.48 -36.57 11.50
C SER A 7 -27.31 -35.46 10.44
N PRO A 8 -26.91 -34.23 10.82
CA PRO A 8 -26.50 -33.24 9.82
C PRO A 8 -25.19 -33.70 9.17
N SER A 9 -25.14 -33.68 7.85
CA SER A 9 -23.92 -33.89 7.08
C SER A 9 -22.92 -32.79 7.42
N THR A 10 -21.87 -33.12 8.16
CA THR A 10 -20.72 -32.21 8.31
C THR A 10 -19.93 -32.26 7.01
N THR A 11 -20.20 -31.32 6.11
CA THR A 11 -19.31 -31.03 5.00
C THR A 11 -17.94 -30.66 5.57
N PRO A 12 -16.84 -31.28 5.13
CA PRO A 12 -15.51 -30.78 5.49
C PRO A 12 -15.40 -29.37 4.89
N LEU A 13 -15.28 -28.37 5.76
CA LEU A 13 -14.77 -27.06 5.39
C LEU A 13 -13.34 -27.27 4.92
N THR A 14 -13.20 -27.43 3.61
CA THR A 14 -11.96 -27.11 2.91
C THR A 14 -11.55 -25.74 3.44
N PRO A 15 -10.34 -25.54 4.01
CA PRO A 15 -9.86 -24.20 4.25
C PRO A 15 -9.76 -23.56 2.87
N THR A 16 -10.76 -22.76 2.52
CA THR A 16 -10.62 -21.76 1.47
C THR A 16 -9.41 -20.96 1.91
N ALA A 17 -8.29 -21.20 1.24
CA ALA A 17 -7.21 -20.24 1.23
C ALA A 17 -7.89 -18.94 0.80
N LEU A 18 -8.15 -18.08 1.77
CA LEU A 18 -8.46 -16.69 1.53
C LEU A 18 -7.31 -16.22 0.67
N SER A 19 -7.57 -16.06 -0.63
CA SER A 19 -6.72 -15.26 -1.51
C SER A 19 -6.73 -13.86 -0.93
N ASN A 20 -5.87 -13.64 0.07
CA ASN A 20 -5.75 -12.41 0.83
C ASN A 20 -4.87 -11.39 0.10
N THR A 21 -4.80 -11.47 -1.23
CA THR A 21 -3.95 -10.60 -2.06
C THR A 21 -4.36 -9.13 -1.96
N ASP A 22 -5.63 -8.84 -1.66
CA ASP A 22 -6.10 -7.47 -1.38
C ASP A 22 -5.70 -6.94 0.02
N SER A 23 -5.49 -7.83 1.00
CA SER A 23 -5.05 -7.42 2.34
C SER A 23 -3.55 -7.19 2.46
N ASP A 24 -2.74 -7.74 1.54
CA ASP A 24 -1.28 -7.52 1.51
C ASP A 24 -0.92 -6.08 1.11
N ALA A 25 -1.84 -5.35 0.49
CA ALA A 25 -1.66 -3.96 0.11
C ALA A 25 -2.02 -2.96 1.22
N LEU A 26 -2.71 -3.39 2.27
CA LEU A 26 -3.06 -2.53 3.39
C LEU A 26 -1.94 -2.53 4.43
N ALA A 27 -1.34 -1.38 4.67
CA ALA A 27 -0.27 -1.24 5.64
C ALA A 27 -0.49 -0.03 6.54
N THR A 28 -0.13 -0.16 7.82
CA THR A 28 -0.06 1.00 8.71
C THR A 28 1.21 1.80 8.49
N THR A 29 1.23 3.08 8.90
CA THR A 29 2.46 3.89 8.90
C THR A 29 3.62 3.16 9.59
N THR A 30 3.36 2.53 10.74
CA THR A 30 4.37 1.76 11.48
C THR A 30 4.87 0.55 10.69
N GLN A 31 3.99 -0.19 10.02
CA GLN A 31 4.38 -1.35 9.21
C GLN A 31 5.24 -0.91 8.01
N LEU A 32 4.87 0.19 7.36
CA LEU A 32 5.66 0.79 6.29
C LEU A 32 7.03 1.25 6.78
N ALA A 33 7.09 1.92 7.94
CA ALA A 33 8.35 2.32 8.56
C ALA A 33 9.23 1.09 8.80
N THR A 34 8.76 0.08 9.53
CA THR A 34 9.53 -1.14 9.81
C THR A 34 10.02 -1.84 8.53
N THR A 35 9.19 -1.87 7.49
CA THR A 35 9.58 -2.47 6.20
C THR A 35 10.69 -1.67 5.52
N LEU A 36 10.61 -0.33 5.54
CA LEU A 36 11.66 0.54 5.00
C LEU A 36 12.96 0.42 5.79
N GLU A 37 12.87 0.34 7.12
CA GLU A 37 14.05 0.18 7.98
C GLU A 37 14.76 -1.16 7.71
N ASP A 38 13.99 -2.26 7.60
CA ASP A 38 14.52 -3.60 7.30
C ASP A 38 15.16 -3.67 5.89
N GLN A 39 14.53 -3.04 4.91
CA GLN A 39 14.98 -3.10 3.52
C GLN A 39 16.20 -2.21 3.24
N PHE A 40 16.28 -1.05 3.88
CA PHE A 40 17.30 -0.03 3.57
C PHE A 40 18.31 0.21 4.70
N ASP A 41 18.19 -0.49 5.83
CA ASP A 41 19.05 -0.35 7.02
C ASP A 41 19.17 1.11 7.49
N VAL A 42 18.06 1.84 7.44
CA VAL A 42 17.95 3.27 7.79
C VAL A 42 16.90 3.43 8.89
N ALA A 43 17.11 4.37 9.81
CA ALA A 43 16.07 4.72 10.79
C ALA A 43 15.04 5.66 10.15
N VAL A 44 13.76 5.32 10.26
CA VAL A 44 12.66 6.11 9.68
C VAL A 44 11.90 6.80 10.79
N ASP A 45 11.88 8.14 10.76
CA ASP A 45 11.01 8.91 11.64
C ASP A 45 9.55 8.77 11.20
N GLU A 46 8.74 8.15 12.05
CA GLU A 46 7.35 7.79 11.74
C GLU A 46 6.47 9.03 11.46
N ALA A 47 6.70 10.14 12.16
CA ALA A 47 5.96 11.38 11.94
C ALA A 47 6.29 12.01 10.57
N THR A 48 7.56 11.97 10.16
CA THR A 48 7.99 12.40 8.83
C THR A 48 7.42 11.49 7.75
N LEU A 49 7.44 10.18 7.96
CA LEU A 49 6.85 9.22 7.02
C LEU A 49 5.34 9.44 6.86
N GLU A 50 4.62 9.64 7.97
CA GLU A 50 3.18 9.94 7.93
C GLU A 50 2.88 11.21 7.15
N ALA A 51 3.63 12.28 7.39
CA ALA A 51 3.49 13.55 6.66
C ALA A 51 3.74 13.37 5.16
N LEU A 52 4.71 12.52 4.79
CA LEU A 52 5.00 12.18 3.39
C LEU A 52 3.85 11.38 2.77
N LEU A 53 3.33 10.35 3.45
CA LEU A 53 2.20 9.55 2.97
C LEU A 53 0.94 10.40 2.79
N LEU A 54 0.67 11.35 3.69
CA LEU A 54 -0.42 12.33 3.55
C LEU A 54 -0.25 13.27 2.35
N GLU A 55 0.98 13.62 1.97
CA GLU A 55 1.24 14.38 0.75
C GLU A 55 1.07 13.52 -0.50
N LEU A 56 1.49 12.25 -0.45
CA LEU A 56 1.28 11.30 -1.55
C LEU A 56 -0.21 11.02 -1.77
N ASP A 57 -0.99 10.90 -0.70
CA ASP A 57 -2.46 10.78 -0.76
C ASP A 57 -3.11 11.98 -1.41
N ARG A 58 -2.71 13.20 -1.02
CA ARG A 58 -3.18 14.44 -1.66
C ARG A 58 -2.85 14.53 -3.15
N ARG A 59 -1.86 13.79 -3.62
CA ARG A 59 -1.48 13.68 -5.04
C ARG A 59 -2.07 12.45 -5.75
N GLY A 60 -2.85 11.63 -5.05
CA GLY A 60 -3.47 10.40 -5.56
C GLY A 60 -2.48 9.26 -5.78
N LEU A 61 -1.29 9.32 -5.18
CA LEU A 61 -0.21 8.33 -5.38
C LEU A 61 -0.28 7.17 -4.37
N VAL A 62 -0.82 7.44 -3.19
CA VAL A 62 -1.17 6.45 -2.16
C VAL A 62 -2.61 6.73 -1.76
N GLU A 63 -3.33 5.76 -1.21
CA GLU A 63 -4.71 5.97 -0.77
C GLU A 63 -4.82 5.79 0.74
N TRP A 64 -5.35 6.80 1.43
CA TRP A 64 -5.67 6.69 2.84
C TRP A 64 -7.03 5.99 3.05
N GLU A 65 -7.02 4.87 3.76
CA GLU A 65 -8.22 4.05 4.03
C GLU A 65 -8.90 4.42 5.35
N GLY A 66 -8.17 5.09 6.25
CA GLY A 66 -8.68 5.52 7.55
C GLY A 66 -7.73 5.23 8.70
N VAL A 67 -8.30 5.11 9.90
CA VAL A 67 -7.55 4.89 11.14
C VAL A 67 -7.95 3.54 11.73
N SER A 68 -6.96 2.73 12.09
CA SER A 68 -7.16 1.44 12.74
C SER A 68 -7.76 1.61 14.15
N PRO A 69 -8.32 0.54 14.75
CA PRO A 69 -8.80 0.57 16.14
C PRO A 69 -7.73 0.96 17.17
N THR A 70 -6.45 0.81 16.84
CA THR A 70 -5.32 1.19 17.69
C THR A 70 -4.84 2.62 17.46
N GLY A 71 -5.49 3.37 16.56
CA GLY A 71 -5.15 4.76 16.25
C GLY A 71 -4.08 4.94 15.17
N ALA A 72 -3.71 3.89 14.43
CA ALA A 72 -2.72 3.98 13.36
C ALA A 72 -3.37 4.32 12.01
N TYR A 73 -2.76 5.20 11.22
CA TYR A 73 -3.20 5.44 9.84
C TYR A 73 -2.98 4.20 8.99
N VAL A 74 -3.99 3.84 8.18
CA VAL A 74 -3.98 2.69 7.28
C VAL A 74 -3.96 3.20 5.84
N TRP A 75 -3.05 2.65 5.05
CA TRP A 75 -2.78 3.04 3.67
C TRP A 75 -3.01 1.85 2.75
N ASN A 76 -3.64 2.10 1.61
CA ASN A 76 -3.74 1.15 0.52
C ASN A 76 -2.63 1.41 -0.49
N CYS A 77 -1.76 0.42 -0.63
CA CYS A 77 -0.56 0.46 -1.46
C CYS A 77 -0.68 -0.36 -2.75
N SER A 78 -1.87 -0.86 -3.09
CA SER A 78 -2.09 -1.83 -4.18
C SER A 78 -1.64 -1.32 -5.54
N GLU A 79 -1.97 -0.07 -5.87
CA GLU A 79 -1.56 0.60 -7.10
C GLU A 79 -0.46 1.65 -6.88
N SER A 80 -0.01 1.83 -5.64
CA SER A 80 0.92 2.92 -5.30
C SER A 80 2.26 2.77 -5.99
N ALA A 81 2.76 1.56 -6.16
CA ALA A 81 4.02 1.33 -6.85
C ALA A 81 3.97 1.81 -8.31
N ASP A 82 2.91 1.45 -9.04
CA ASP A 82 2.74 1.84 -10.44
C ASP A 82 2.52 3.36 -10.57
N ARG A 83 1.67 3.93 -9.72
CA ARG A 83 1.41 5.39 -9.70
C ARG A 83 2.66 6.20 -9.37
N LEU A 84 3.46 5.75 -8.41
CA LEU A 84 4.74 6.39 -8.08
C LEU A 84 5.74 6.27 -9.22
N ALA A 85 5.84 5.10 -9.86
CA ALA A 85 6.74 4.90 -11.00
C ALA A 85 6.38 5.84 -12.17
N ASP A 86 5.09 5.96 -12.50
CA ASP A 86 4.60 6.86 -13.55
C ASP A 86 4.88 8.34 -13.23
N ALA A 87 4.64 8.76 -11.99
CA ALA A 87 4.91 10.12 -11.54
C ALA A 87 6.42 10.47 -11.60
N VAL A 88 7.28 9.53 -11.22
CA VAL A 88 8.74 9.69 -11.32
C VAL A 88 9.17 9.75 -12.79
N ALA A 89 8.68 8.83 -13.64
CA ALA A 89 8.98 8.80 -15.06
C ALA A 89 8.58 10.11 -15.75
N THR A 90 7.37 10.60 -15.49
CA THR A 90 6.88 11.89 -16.00
C THR A 90 7.78 13.03 -15.57
N SER A 91 8.15 13.09 -14.28
CA SER A 91 9.03 14.15 -13.77
C SER A 91 10.41 14.15 -14.42
N VAL A 92 10.97 12.96 -14.66
CA VAL A 92 12.26 12.80 -15.34
C VAL A 92 12.17 13.25 -16.79
N VAL A 93 11.11 12.86 -17.52
CA VAL A 93 10.90 13.28 -18.91
C VAL A 93 10.79 14.80 -19.01
N THR A 94 9.94 15.42 -18.19
CA THR A 94 9.79 16.88 -18.15
C THR A 94 11.10 17.60 -17.84
N LEU A 95 11.91 17.05 -16.92
CA LEU A 95 13.22 17.61 -16.61
C LEU A 95 14.19 17.52 -17.80
N LEU A 96 14.19 16.39 -18.51
CA LEU A 96 15.04 16.19 -19.69
C LEU A 96 14.63 17.09 -20.85
N GLU A 97 13.32 17.27 -21.08
CA GLU A 97 12.79 18.20 -22.08
C GLU A 97 13.22 19.63 -21.78
N ALA A 98 13.04 20.10 -20.54
CA ALA A 98 13.48 21.43 -20.13
C ALA A 98 15.00 21.61 -20.27
N TRP A 99 15.78 20.57 -19.99
CA TRP A 99 17.24 20.60 -20.16
C TRP A 99 17.64 20.67 -21.63
N LEU A 100 16.99 19.91 -22.51
CA LEU A 100 17.24 19.94 -23.95
C LEU A 100 16.89 21.30 -24.55
N GLU A 101 15.73 21.87 -24.18
CA GLU A 101 15.32 23.21 -24.61
C GLU A 101 16.36 24.26 -24.19
N SER A 102 16.89 24.16 -22.96
CA SER A 102 17.94 25.08 -22.50
C SER A 102 19.28 24.94 -23.24
N HIS A 103 19.52 23.82 -23.94
CA HIS A 103 20.75 23.55 -24.70
C HIS A 103 20.60 23.76 -26.21
N ASP A 104 19.38 23.88 -26.75
CA ASP A 104 19.13 24.15 -28.18
C ASP A 104 19.11 25.66 -28.50
N ASP A 105 18.97 26.51 -27.48
CA ASP A 105 18.99 27.98 -27.58
C ASP A 105 20.42 28.60 -27.60
N GLY A 106 21.48 27.83 -27.89
CA GLY A 106 22.89 28.27 -27.91
C GLY A 106 23.63 28.00 -29.21
#